data_AF-A0A8T2QTZ9-F1
#
_entry.id   AF-A0A8T2QTZ9-F1
#
_cell.length_a   1.000
_cell.length_b   1.000
_cell.length_c   1.000
_cell.angle_alpha   90.00
_cell.angle_beta   90.00
_cell.angle_gamma   90.00
#
_symmetry.space_group_name_H-M   'P 1'
#
loop_
_entity.id
_entity.type
_entity.pdbx_description
1 polymer ?
#
loop_
_entity_poly.entity_id
_entity_poly.type
_entity_poly.pdbx_seq_one_letter_code
_entity_poly.pdbx_strand_id
1 'polypeptide(L)'
;MNFKRLSLTDLKVDIPRMPKKNQLVAAIKSADVYNKWANSSWGRKLIVQKMRASLNDGERFKVMVARVKRGALDMSEYMEQHSVARLIGAPPGYVGHEEGGQLTEAVRRRPYSVVLFDEVEKRKSISF
;
A
#
# COMPACT_ATOMS: atom_id res chain seq x y z
N MET A 1 18.82 -32.72 -12.00
CA MET A 1 17.94 -31.53 -11.98
C MET A 1 18.66 -30.40 -12.69
N ASN A 2 17.98 -29.61 -13.53
CA ASN A 2 18.63 -28.53 -14.29
C ASN A 2 18.73 -27.25 -13.43
N PHE A 3 19.96 -26.83 -13.11
CA PHE A 3 20.21 -25.66 -12.27
C PHE A 3 19.74 -24.33 -12.87
N LYS A 4 19.55 -24.25 -14.19
CA LYS A 4 19.02 -23.04 -14.86
C LYS A 4 17.58 -22.69 -14.45
N ARG A 5 16.84 -23.64 -13.87
CA ARG A 5 15.44 -23.45 -13.41
C ARG A 5 15.34 -23.12 -11.92
N LEU A 6 16.46 -22.92 -11.24
CA LEU A 6 16.52 -22.64 -9.82
C LEU A 6 17.08 -21.24 -9.57
N SER A 7 16.43 -20.48 -8.69
CA SER A 7 16.96 -19.24 -8.14
C SER A 7 17.42 -19.50 -6.71
N LEU A 8 18.66 -19.08 -6.40
CA LEU A 8 19.19 -19.16 -5.05
C LEU A 8 18.54 -18.10 -4.16
N THR A 9 18.40 -18.43 -2.89
CA THR A 9 17.90 -17.53 -1.84
C THR A 9 18.96 -17.37 -0.76
N ASP A 10 18.89 -16.30 0.02
CA ASP A 10 19.85 -16.04 1.09
C ASP A 10 19.69 -16.95 2.33
N LEU A 11 18.64 -17.80 2.36
CA LEU A 11 18.40 -18.75 3.44
C LEU A 11 19.47 -19.86 3.42
N LYS A 12 20.26 -19.92 4.49
CA LYS A 12 21.31 -20.93 4.69
C LYS A 12 20.94 -21.85 5.85
N VAL A 13 21.14 -23.15 5.65
CA VAL A 13 20.99 -24.19 6.67
C VAL A 13 22.23 -25.05 6.62
N ASP A 14 22.85 -25.27 7.78
CA ASP A 14 24.00 -26.16 7.85
C ASP A 14 23.53 -27.62 7.83
N ILE A 15 24.09 -28.40 6.91
CA ILE A 15 23.75 -29.80 6.70
C ILE A 15 25.01 -30.60 6.37
N PRO A 16 25.12 -31.85 6.85
CA PRO A 16 26.22 -32.72 6.46
C PRO A 16 26.15 -33.03 4.96
N ARG A 17 27.29 -33.28 4.33
CA ARG A 17 27.45 -33.42 2.86
C ARG A 17 26.52 -34.46 2.21
N MET A 18 26.16 -35.51 2.95
CA MET A 18 25.20 -36.53 2.52
C MET A 18 24.17 -36.78 3.63
N PRO A 19 23.16 -35.92 3.78
CA PRO A 19 22.16 -36.06 4.82
C PRO A 19 21.14 -37.14 4.46
N LYS A 20 20.70 -37.94 5.43
CA LYS A 20 19.51 -38.77 5.25
C LYS A 20 18.26 -37.87 5.20
N LYS A 21 17.20 -38.30 4.50
CA LYS A 21 15.94 -37.54 4.35
C LYS A 21 15.41 -36.99 5.68
N ASN A 22 15.39 -37.82 6.72
CA ASN A 22 14.88 -37.43 8.04
C ASN A 22 15.74 -36.33 8.69
N GLN A 23 17.06 -36.41 8.53
CA GLN A 23 17.98 -35.39 9.03
C GLN A 23 17.80 -34.06 8.29
N LEU A 24 17.62 -34.09 6.96
CA LEU A 24 17.35 -32.89 6.17
C LEU A 24 16.03 -32.23 6.59
N VAL A 25 14.96 -33.01 6.75
CA VAL A 25 13.65 -32.49 7.19
C VAL A 25 13.74 -31.90 8.60
N ALA A 26 14.47 -32.55 9.51
CA ALA A 26 14.70 -32.04 10.86
C ALA A 26 15.52 -30.74 10.85
N ALA A 27 16.56 -30.64 10.03
CA ALA A 27 17.37 -29.44 9.87
C ALA A 27 16.55 -28.26 9.31
N ILE A 28 15.72 -28.50 8.28
CA ILE A 28 14.84 -27.48 7.69
C ILE A 28 13.81 -26.97 8.72
N LYS A 29 13.23 -27.88 9.51
CA LYS A 29 12.26 -27.54 10.56
C LYS A 29 12.90 -26.78 11.71
N SER A 30 14.05 -27.26 12.21
CA SER A 30 14.78 -26.58 13.31
C SER A 30 15.30 -25.21 12.91
N ALA A 31 15.71 -25.02 11.66
CA ALA A 31 16.11 -23.71 11.12
C ALA A 31 14.93 -22.80 10.76
N ASP A 32 13.69 -23.26 10.94
CA ASP A 32 12.43 -22.54 10.67
C ASP A 32 12.36 -21.92 9.26
N VAL A 33 12.89 -22.65 8.28
CA VAL A 33 13.10 -22.15 6.91
C VAL A 33 11.78 -21.76 6.25
N TYR A 34 10.72 -22.54 6.47
CA TYR A 34 9.42 -22.30 5.86
C TYR A 34 8.83 -20.96 6.29
N ASN A 35 8.88 -20.65 7.59
CA ASN A 35 8.36 -19.38 8.10
C ASN A 35 9.23 -18.21 7.67
N LYS A 36 10.56 -18.36 7.68
CA LYS A 36 11.49 -17.33 7.15
C LYS A 36 11.25 -17.05 5.68
N TRP A 37 11.04 -18.10 4.87
CA TRP A 37 10.70 -17.95 3.46
C TRP A 37 9.34 -17.29 3.26
N ALA A 38 8.30 -17.73 3.99
CA ALA A 38 6.95 -17.16 3.90
C ALA A 38 6.92 -15.67 4.29
N ASN A 39 7.76 -15.26 5.25
CA ASN A 39 7.88 -13.88 5.69
C ASN A 39 8.83 -13.01 4.85
N SER A 40 9.58 -13.62 3.92
CA SER A 40 10.41 -12.86 2.99
C SER A 40 9.56 -12.01 2.04
N SER A 41 10.12 -10.92 1.53
CA SER A 41 9.45 -10.05 0.54
C SER A 41 8.98 -10.85 -0.68
N TRP A 42 9.77 -11.82 -1.12
CA TRP A 42 9.43 -12.68 -2.25
C TRP A 42 8.33 -13.70 -1.90
N GLY A 43 8.42 -14.36 -0.74
CA GLY A 43 7.39 -15.29 -0.27
C GLY A 43 6.03 -14.61 -0.09
N ARG A 44 6.01 -13.45 0.58
CA ARG A 44 4.81 -12.61 0.71
C ARG A 44 4.23 -12.22 -0.64
N LYS A 45 5.08 -11.84 -1.60
CA LYS A 45 4.63 -11.48 -2.96
C LYS A 45 3.94 -12.64 -3.66
N LEU A 46 4.50 -13.85 -3.58
CA LEU A 46 3.88 -15.05 -4.17
C LEU A 46 2.56 -15.40 -3.49
N ILE A 47 2.47 -15.27 -2.17
CA ILE A 47 1.22 -15.48 -1.42
C ILE A 47 0.15 -14.51 -1.90
N VAL A 48 0.47 -13.21 -1.98
CA VAL A 48 -0.44 -12.18 -2.48
C VAL A 48 -0.83 -12.43 -3.94
N GLN A 49 0.10 -12.87 -4.79
CA GLN A 49 -0.19 -13.19 -6.18
C GLN A 49 -1.18 -14.35 -6.29
N LYS A 50 -0.99 -15.41 -5.50
CA LYS A 50 -1.88 -16.57 -5.46
C LYS A 50 -3.26 -16.19 -4.91
N MET A 51 -3.31 -15.43 -3.81
CA MET A 51 -4.55 -14.90 -3.23
C MET A 51 -5.32 -14.03 -4.23
N ARG A 52 -4.61 -13.16 -4.97
CA ARG A 52 -5.24 -12.31 -5.99
C ARG A 52 -5.81 -13.11 -7.15
N ALA A 53 -5.13 -14.18 -7.57
CA ALA A 53 -5.62 -15.06 -8.60
C ALA A 53 -6.90 -15.81 -8.19
N SER A 54 -7.07 -16.10 -6.89
CA SER A 54 -8.26 -16.78 -6.35
C SER A 54 -9.43 -15.87 -5.99
N LEU A 55 -9.30 -14.54 -6.15
CA LEU A 55 -10.38 -13.60 -5.85
C LEU A 55 -11.58 -13.81 -6.80
N ASN A 56 -12.76 -13.96 -6.21
CA ASN A 56 -14.03 -13.95 -6.95
C ASN A 56 -14.44 -12.52 -7.36
N ASP A 57 -15.43 -12.40 -8.24
CA ASP A 57 -15.83 -11.11 -8.82
C ASP A 57 -16.29 -10.07 -7.77
N GLY A 58 -17.07 -10.51 -6.77
CA GLY A 58 -17.52 -9.64 -5.68
C GLY A 58 -16.38 -9.16 -4.76
N GLU A 59 -15.39 -10.02 -4.50
CA GLU A 59 -14.20 -9.63 -3.73
C GLU A 59 -13.30 -8.67 -4.50
N ARG A 60 -13.19 -8.84 -5.83
CA ARG A 60 -12.50 -7.88 -6.70
C ARG A 60 -13.16 -6.52 -6.67
N PHE A 61 -14.48 -6.47 -6.70
CA PHE A 61 -15.24 -5.23 -6.57
C PHE A 61 -14.97 -4.53 -5.23
N LYS A 62 -14.97 -5.26 -4.11
CA LYS A 62 -14.62 -4.69 -2.79
C LYS A 62 -13.20 -4.11 -2.77
N VAL A 63 -12.23 -4.80 -3.38
CA VAL A 63 -10.86 -4.29 -3.52
C VAL A 63 -10.81 -3.02 -4.38
N MET A 64 -11.58 -2.98 -5.47
CA MET A 64 -11.72 -1.80 -6.32
C MET A 64 -12.28 -0.61 -5.54
N VAL A 65 -13.42 -0.79 -4.85
CA VAL A 65 -14.04 0.26 -4.04
C VAL A 65 -13.09 0.75 -2.95
N ALA A 66 -12.43 -0.16 -2.23
CA ALA A 66 -11.45 0.21 -1.21
C ALA A 66 -10.25 0.98 -1.80
N ARG A 67 -9.89 0.71 -3.06
CA ARG A 67 -8.83 1.45 -3.76
C ARG A 67 -9.29 2.85 -4.17
N VAL A 68 -10.52 2.99 -4.66
CA VAL A 68 -11.12 4.29 -4.99
C VAL A 68 -11.28 5.12 -3.72
N LYS A 69 -11.87 4.56 -2.66
CA LYS A 69 -12.10 5.25 -1.38
C LYS A 69 -10.80 5.71 -0.71
N ARG A 70 -9.71 4.96 -0.83
CA ARG A 70 -8.40 5.39 -0.30
C ARG A 70 -7.81 6.57 -1.06
N GLY A 71 -8.13 6.72 -2.34
CA GLY A 71 -7.65 7.82 -3.19
C GLY A 71 -8.56 9.04 -3.16
N ALA A 72 -9.81 8.88 -2.73
CA ALA A 72 -10.75 9.97 -2.55
C ALA A 72 -10.52 10.65 -1.20
N LEU A 73 -10.43 11.98 -1.21
CA LEU A 73 -10.57 12.80 -0.01
C LEU A 73 -12.05 13.10 0.16
N ASP A 74 -12.60 12.82 1.34
CA ASP A 74 -13.99 13.16 1.64
C ASP A 74 -14.09 14.68 1.87
N MET A 75 -14.69 15.39 0.93
CA MET A 75 -14.78 16.85 0.95
C MET A 75 -15.72 17.39 2.04
N SER A 76 -16.63 16.54 2.54
CA SER A 76 -17.54 16.92 3.63
C SER A 76 -16.82 17.14 4.97
N GLU A 77 -15.63 16.56 5.14
CA GLU A 77 -14.77 16.75 6.32
C GLU A 77 -14.05 18.13 6.33
N TYR A 78 -14.22 18.94 5.27
CA TYR A 78 -13.48 20.18 5.05
C TYR A 78 -14.38 21.42 4.98
N MET A 79 -15.50 21.43 5.71
CA MET A 79 -16.46 22.55 5.70
C MET A 79 -16.09 23.72 6.62
N GLU A 80 -15.32 23.49 7.68
CA GLU A 80 -14.91 24.52 8.64
C GLU A 80 -13.52 25.09 8.33
N GLN A 81 -13.26 26.37 8.65
CA GLN A 81 -11.99 27.03 8.32
C GLN A 81 -10.75 26.29 8.87
N HIS A 82 -10.84 25.72 10.08
CA HIS A 82 -9.75 24.93 10.68
C HIS A 82 -9.54 23.60 9.95
N SER A 83 -10.61 23.00 9.44
CA SER A 83 -10.54 21.75 8.67
C SER A 83 -9.95 22.00 7.29
N VAL A 84 -10.31 23.09 6.60
CA VAL A 84 -9.77 23.53 5.30
C VAL A 84 -8.26 23.74 5.39
N ALA A 85 -7.75 24.32 6.47
CA ALA A 85 -6.31 24.51 6.66
C ALA A 85 -5.52 23.18 6.63
N ARG A 86 -6.11 22.04 6.99
CA ARG A 86 -5.47 20.71 6.85
C ARG A 86 -5.39 20.24 5.40
N LEU A 87 -6.34 20.65 4.55
CA LEU A 87 -6.42 20.26 3.15
C LEU A 87 -5.44 21.07 2.28
N ILE A 88 -5.39 22.39 2.49
CA ILE A 88 -4.61 23.32 1.65
C ILE A 88 -3.34 23.87 2.32
N GLY A 89 -3.22 23.78 3.63
CA GLY A 89 -2.13 24.38 4.42
C GLY A 89 -2.60 25.60 5.21
N ALA A 90 -1.78 26.06 6.16
CA ALA A 90 -2.12 27.25 6.95
C ALA A 90 -2.22 28.49 6.03
N PRO A 91 -3.07 29.48 6.37
CA PRO A 91 -3.19 30.70 5.58
C PRO A 91 -1.86 31.50 5.55
N PRO A 92 -1.62 32.33 4.51
CA PRO A 92 -0.44 33.18 4.44
C PRO A 92 -0.30 34.05 5.70
N GLY A 93 0.89 34.04 6.32
CA GLY A 93 1.16 34.75 7.57
C GLY A 93 0.92 33.94 8.85
N TYR A 94 0.45 32.69 8.74
CA TYR A 94 0.31 31.76 9.88
C TYR A 94 1.43 30.70 9.87
N VAL A 95 1.77 30.22 11.06
CA VAL A 95 2.73 29.12 11.24
C VAL A 95 2.23 27.88 10.48
N GLY A 96 3.09 27.27 9.66
CA GLY A 96 2.75 26.08 8.85
C GLY A 96 2.26 26.38 7.42
N HIS A 97 2.33 27.64 6.95
CA HIS A 97 1.96 27.97 5.56
C HIS A 97 2.85 27.25 4.53
N GLU A 98 4.15 27.11 4.82
CA GLU A 98 5.10 26.43 3.93
C GLU A 98 5.07 24.90 4.00
N GLU A 99 4.44 24.33 5.04
CA GLU A 99 4.35 22.87 5.22
C GLU A 99 3.30 22.23 4.28
N GLY A 100 2.39 23.04 3.71
CA GLY A 100 1.34 22.61 2.80
C GLY A 100 0.29 21.71 3.46
N GLY A 101 -0.89 21.63 2.85
CA GLY A 101 -1.94 20.69 3.24
C GLY A 101 -1.90 19.37 2.45
N GLN A 102 -2.77 18.44 2.83
CA GLN A 102 -2.86 17.10 2.23
C GLN A 102 -3.03 17.13 0.69
N LEU A 103 -3.81 18.06 0.16
CA LEU A 103 -4.03 18.20 -1.28
C LEU A 103 -2.87 18.92 -1.97
N THR A 104 -2.38 20.02 -1.39
CA THR A 104 -1.29 20.81 -2.00
C THR A 104 0.02 20.03 -2.03
N GLU A 105 0.31 19.20 -1.02
CA GLU A 105 1.49 18.33 -1.01
C GLU A 105 1.36 17.18 -2.02
N ALA A 106 0.15 16.62 -2.18
CA ALA A 106 -0.11 15.60 -3.20
C ALA A 106 0.10 16.15 -4.63
N VAL A 107 -0.35 17.37 -4.90
CA VAL A 107 -0.13 18.07 -6.18
C VAL A 107 1.34 18.48 -6.34
N ARG A 108 2.01 18.97 -5.28
CA ARG A 108 3.43 19.35 -5.32
C ARG A 108 4.34 18.19 -5.70
N ARG A 109 4.05 16.97 -5.21
CA ARG A 109 4.80 15.75 -5.58
C ARG A 109 4.54 15.27 -7.01
N ARG A 110 3.43 15.67 -7.62
CA ARG A 110 3.01 15.27 -8.98
C ARG A 110 2.35 16.46 -9.70
N PRO A 111 3.15 17.44 -10.17
CA PRO A 111 2.62 18.73 -10.65
C PRO A 111 1.68 18.64 -11.86
N TYR A 112 1.77 17.57 -12.65
CA TYR A 112 0.91 17.31 -13.81
C TYR A 112 -0.24 16.34 -13.47
N SER A 113 -0.97 16.60 -12.38
CA SER A 113 -2.11 15.79 -11.95
C SER A 113 -3.44 16.49 -12.20
N VAL A 114 -4.46 15.76 -12.65
CA VAL A 114 -5.84 16.24 -12.73
C VAL A 114 -6.53 15.99 -11.39
N VAL A 115 -7.09 17.05 -10.79
CA VAL A 115 -7.92 16.95 -9.58
C VAL A 115 -9.37 17.02 -10.02
N LEU A 116 -10.13 15.95 -9.78
CA LEU A 116 -11.56 15.88 -10.06
C LEU A 116 -12.32 16.09 -8.75
N PHE A 117 -13.20 17.08 -8.72
CA PHE A 117 -14.16 17.27 -7.65
C PHE A 117 -15.50 16.69 -8.12
N ASP A 118 -15.97 15.66 -7.44
CA ASP A 118 -17.31 15.11 -7.63
C ASP A 118 -18.16 15.67 -6.47
N GLU A 119 -19.31 16.27 -6.79
CA GLU A 119 -20.15 17.07 -5.87
C GLU A 119 -19.70 18.53 -5.64
N VAL A 120 -19.94 19.42 -6.61
CA VAL A 120 -20.06 20.87 -6.36
C VAL A 120 -21.53 21.21 -6.21
N GLU A 121 -22.05 21.15 -4.99
CA GLU A 121 -23.33 21.81 -4.69
C GLU A 121 -23.11 23.32 -4.71
N LYS A 122 -23.62 23.96 -5.75
CA LYS A 122 -23.45 25.39 -6.03
C LYS A 122 -24.31 26.22 -5.05
N ARG A 123 -23.88 26.39 -3.79
CA ARG A 123 -24.45 27.47 -2.95
C ARG A 123 -23.87 28.82 -3.38
N LYS A 124 -24.56 29.48 -4.31
CA LYS A 124 -24.57 30.95 -4.50
C LYS A 124 -26.03 31.37 -4.22
N SER A 125 -26.36 32.15 -3.20
CA SER A 125 -26.10 33.60 -3.16
C SER A 125 -26.39 34.11 -1.73
N ILE A 126 -25.42 34.81 -1.15
CA ILE A 126 -25.70 35.83 -0.13
C ILE A 126 -26.10 37.06 -0.93
N SER A 127 -27.38 37.44 -0.87
CA SER A 127 -27.83 38.78 -1.23
C SER A 127 -27.34 39.73 -0.15
N PHE A 128 -26.74 40.84 -0.57
CA PHE A 128 -26.44 41.99 0.27
C PHE A 128 -27.72 42.60 0.86
#